data_AF-A0A8T0JCR7-F1
#
_entry.id   AF-A0A8T0JCR7-F1
#
_cell.length_a   1.000
_cell.length_b   1.000
_cell.length_c   1.000
_cell.angle_alpha   90.00
_cell.angle_beta   90.00
_cell.angle_gamma   90.00
#
_symmetry.space_group_name_H-M   'P 1'
#
loop_
_entity.id
_entity.type
_entity.pdbx_description
1 polymer ?
#
loop_
_entity_poly.entity_id
_entity_poly.type
_entity_poly.pdbx_seq_one_letter_code
_entity_poly.pdbx_strand_id
1 'polypeptide(L)'
;MAAVQMSGLQAAQSCAVERCNLATEKARCRLARAPCSLSSSSSSSLSRGGWLSGARLIKSESSTRLCSPVAAAASLGDVEGDEASSMEWLSPTTSNPMEEWLRKGDEREGDAWREECGVVAIFGDPEASRLCYLSLHALQHRGQEGAGIVTANEHTLHAVTGMGLVSEVFDESKLKKLPGSSAIGHVRYATAGASVLKNVQPFVAGYRFGSLAVAHNGNLVNYSELRAKLEEVGSIFNTSSDTEVILHLIAISKKRPFMARLIDACEQLEGAYSLVFLSEDKVVAVRDPHGFRPLVMGRKSNGAYVFASETCALDLIEAEYVREVQPGEMVVIDKNEGYSSSCLMTKVQRKACIFEHIYFALPNSVVFGRSVYDSRYAYGRILAETAPVPCDVVIAVPDSGVVAALGYAKQAGVPFQQGLIRSHYVGRTFIEPSQKIRDFGVKLKLAPVAHVLKGKRVVVIDDSIVRGTTSIKIVRLLKEAGATEVHMRIASPPITGSCYYGVDTPSKEELISYRLNVEDTRKVLGADSLAFLPLERLRGMLGDEAPTFCDACFSGAYAVPPRDLTKFKEETLKPVQIVDEGFEGKIEATPEETNAAEEEAAAAVA
;
A
#
# COMPACT_ATOMS: atom_id res chain seq x y z
N MET A 1 -25.11 44.83 37.10
CA MET A 1 -26.15 44.50 38.11
C MET A 1 -26.48 43.02 37.98
N ALA A 2 -26.85 42.34 39.06
CA ALA A 2 -27.10 40.90 39.07
C ALA A 2 -28.52 40.58 39.56
N ALA A 3 -29.23 39.76 38.79
CA ALA A 3 -30.48 39.06 39.07
C ALA A 3 -30.62 37.99 37.94
N VAL A 4 -31.35 36.88 38.06
CA VAL A 4 -32.46 36.50 38.96
C VAL A 4 -32.25 35.05 39.45
N GLN A 5 -32.65 34.75 40.69
CA GLN A 5 -32.84 33.37 41.21
C GLN A 5 -34.30 32.93 41.06
N MET A 6 -34.56 31.63 40.93
CA MET A 6 -35.68 30.83 41.51
C MET A 6 -35.58 29.40 40.88
N SER A 7 -35.61 28.23 41.54
CA SER A 7 -36.45 27.64 42.62
C SER A 7 -37.94 27.49 42.23
N GLY A 8 -38.59 26.32 42.32
CA GLY A 8 -38.18 24.99 42.79
C GLY A 8 -39.35 23.97 42.71
N LEU A 9 -39.33 22.92 43.55
CA LEU A 9 -40.22 21.72 43.58
C LEU A 9 -40.06 20.76 42.37
N GLN A 10 -39.94 19.43 42.47
CA GLN A 10 -40.31 18.35 43.42
C GLN A 10 -41.78 17.85 43.42
N ALA A 11 -42.05 16.82 42.61
CA ALA A 11 -42.81 15.59 42.93
C ALA A 11 -42.79 14.69 41.65
N ALA A 12 -42.16 13.51 41.58
CA ALA A 12 -42.32 12.26 42.34
C ALA A 12 -43.43 11.32 41.81
N GLN A 13 -43.06 10.36 40.94
CA GLN A 13 -43.76 9.08 40.79
C GLN A 13 -42.80 8.00 40.24
N SER A 14 -43.04 6.73 40.58
CA SER A 14 -42.12 5.62 40.31
C SER A 14 -42.83 4.27 40.18
N CYS A 15 -42.40 3.45 39.22
CA CYS A 15 -42.51 1.98 39.20
C CYS A 15 -41.58 1.46 38.08
N ALA A 16 -40.66 0.53 38.41
CA ALA A 16 -40.77 -0.91 38.12
C ALA A 16 -40.78 -1.20 36.60
N VAL A 17 -39.73 -1.75 35.98
CA VAL A 17 -38.97 -2.98 36.28
C VAL A 17 -39.88 -4.20 36.30
N GLU A 18 -39.92 -4.93 35.18
CA GLU A 18 -40.37 -6.31 35.13
C GLU A 18 -39.27 -7.21 34.53
N ARG A 19 -39.05 -8.36 35.16
CA ARG A 19 -38.22 -9.45 34.64
C ARG A 19 -39.16 -10.47 34.01
N CYS A 20 -38.88 -10.93 32.79
CA CYS A 20 -39.52 -12.15 32.29
C CYS A 20 -38.51 -13.30 32.31
N ASN A 21 -38.66 -14.22 33.27
CA ASN A 21 -37.82 -15.41 33.40
C ASN A 21 -38.55 -16.48 34.22
N LEU A 22 -39.12 -17.49 33.56
CA LEU A 22 -39.60 -18.73 34.18
C LEU A 22 -39.68 -19.84 33.12
N ALA A 23 -39.49 -21.09 33.53
CA ALA A 23 -39.28 -22.23 32.65
C ALA A 23 -40.39 -23.29 32.78
N THR A 24 -40.25 -24.37 31.99
CA THR A 24 -41.02 -25.64 31.97
C THR A 24 -42.32 -25.62 31.13
N GLU A 25 -42.77 -26.72 30.50
CA GLU A 25 -42.36 -28.13 30.64
C GLU A 25 -42.49 -29.00 29.35
N LYS A 26 -41.80 -30.16 29.33
CA LYS A 26 -41.92 -31.38 28.49
C LYS A 26 -42.97 -31.44 27.34
N ALA A 27 -42.51 -31.78 26.12
CA ALA A 27 -43.16 -32.84 25.29
C ALA A 27 -42.27 -33.40 24.16
N ARG A 28 -42.39 -34.72 23.94
CA ARG A 28 -41.62 -35.60 23.04
C ARG A 28 -42.08 -35.56 21.57
N CYS A 29 -41.14 -35.66 20.62
CA CYS A 29 -41.01 -36.74 19.60
C CYS A 29 -39.80 -36.43 18.68
N ARG A 30 -38.77 -37.28 18.54
CA ARG A 30 -38.66 -38.66 17.98
C ARG A 30 -38.73 -38.74 16.45
N LEU A 31 -37.57 -39.10 15.86
CA LEU A 31 -37.25 -39.77 14.58
C LEU A 31 -36.09 -39.03 13.87
N ALA A 32 -34.99 -39.66 13.43
CA ALA A 32 -34.48 -41.01 13.70
C ALA A 32 -32.94 -41.03 13.58
N ARG A 33 -32.26 -41.95 14.27
CA ARG A 33 -30.84 -42.30 14.01
C ARG A 33 -30.80 -43.65 13.29
N ALA A 34 -29.86 -43.79 12.36
CA ALA A 34 -29.34 -45.08 11.92
C ALA A 34 -27.80 -44.96 11.77
N PRO A 35 -26.99 -45.62 12.61
CA PRO A 35 -25.54 -45.65 12.48
C PRO A 35 -25.07 -46.85 11.65
N CYS A 36 -23.81 -46.84 11.23
CA CYS A 36 -23.07 -48.08 10.98
C CYS A 36 -21.65 -47.95 11.56
N SER A 37 -21.13 -49.04 12.11
CA SER A 37 -19.90 -49.09 12.92
C SER A 37 -19.06 -50.30 12.51
N LEU A 38 -17.73 -50.19 12.65
CA LEU A 38 -16.67 -51.24 12.77
C LEU A 38 -15.34 -50.49 12.46
N SER A 39 -14.23 -50.45 13.22
CA SER A 39 -13.47 -51.41 14.04
C SER A 39 -13.08 -52.70 13.30
N SER A 40 -11.81 -53.13 13.16
CA SER A 40 -10.51 -52.66 13.69
C SER A 40 -9.38 -53.06 12.69
N SER A 41 -8.06 -53.25 12.94
CA SER A 41 -7.23 -53.36 14.16
C SER A 41 -5.72 -53.27 13.84
N SER A 42 -4.92 -52.83 14.83
CA SER A 42 -3.50 -53.19 15.12
C SER A 42 -2.47 -53.50 13.99
N SER A 43 -1.56 -52.54 13.78
CA SER A 43 -0.08 -52.68 13.84
C SER A 43 0.66 -54.00 13.48
N SER A 44 1.55 -53.92 12.48
CA SER A 44 2.82 -54.68 12.37
C SER A 44 3.76 -53.94 11.38
N SER A 45 4.76 -53.16 11.83
CA SER A 45 6.13 -53.58 12.20
C SER A 45 7.04 -54.04 11.03
N LEU A 46 7.98 -53.18 10.65
CA LEU A 46 9.37 -53.46 10.21
C LEU A 46 9.65 -54.66 9.28
N SER A 47 10.28 -54.40 8.12
CA SER A 47 11.74 -54.59 7.94
C SER A 47 12.23 -54.25 6.51
N ARG A 48 13.53 -54.48 6.24
CA ARG A 48 14.28 -54.01 5.07
C ARG A 48 14.28 -55.03 3.92
N GLY A 49 14.32 -54.55 2.68
CA GLY A 49 14.67 -55.35 1.49
C GLY A 49 14.81 -54.47 0.25
N GLY A 50 15.87 -54.67 -0.53
CA GLY A 50 16.10 -53.96 -1.80
C GLY A 50 16.46 -54.93 -2.92
N TRP A 51 17.12 -54.42 -3.98
CA TRP A 51 17.66 -55.12 -5.16
C TRP A 51 16.70 -55.36 -6.35
N LEU A 52 16.77 -54.39 -7.27
CA LEU A 52 17.16 -54.54 -8.69
C LEU A 52 16.41 -55.46 -9.69
N SER A 53 16.12 -54.83 -10.83
CA SER A 53 16.21 -55.33 -12.22
C SER A 53 14.97 -55.95 -12.92
N GLY A 54 14.88 -55.66 -14.22
CA GLY A 54 13.89 -56.20 -15.17
C GLY A 54 12.60 -55.37 -15.34
N ALA A 55 11.93 -55.36 -16.50
CA ALA A 55 12.37 -55.74 -17.86
C ALA A 55 11.40 -55.19 -18.94
N ARG A 56 11.95 -54.85 -20.12
CA ARG A 56 11.32 -54.85 -21.47
C ARG A 56 9.90 -54.26 -21.66
N LEU A 57 9.84 -53.18 -22.45
CA LEU A 57 8.74 -52.93 -23.40
C LEU A 57 9.26 -53.16 -24.83
N ILE A 58 8.44 -53.73 -25.72
CA ILE A 58 8.79 -54.03 -27.12
C ILE A 58 7.62 -53.68 -28.06
N LYS A 59 7.92 -52.77 -29.02
CA LYS A 59 7.35 -52.56 -30.37
C LYS A 59 5.83 -52.64 -30.64
N SER A 60 5.34 -51.56 -31.24
CA SER A 60 5.12 -51.46 -32.71
C SER A 60 5.36 -49.98 -33.12
N GLU A 61 6.33 -49.65 -33.98
CA GLU A 61 6.20 -49.46 -35.45
C GLU A 61 5.22 -48.34 -35.86
N SER A 62 5.48 -47.43 -36.81
CA SER A 62 6.71 -46.95 -37.52
C SER A 62 6.36 -45.52 -38.07
N SER A 63 7.24 -44.61 -38.53
CA SER A 63 8.35 -44.75 -39.49
C SER A 63 9.37 -43.58 -39.48
N THR A 64 10.53 -43.84 -40.08
CA THR A 64 11.59 -42.96 -40.64
C THR A 64 11.18 -41.57 -41.17
N ARG A 65 12.05 -40.53 -41.25
CA ARG A 65 13.54 -40.43 -41.09
C ARG A 65 14.00 -38.97 -40.82
N LEU A 66 15.25 -38.80 -40.37
CA LEU A 66 15.95 -37.50 -40.23
C LEU A 66 16.66 -37.08 -41.54
N CYS A 67 16.88 -35.77 -41.76
CA CYS A 67 18.22 -35.12 -41.65
C CYS A 67 18.22 -33.65 -42.13
N SER A 68 19.12 -32.84 -41.55
CA SER A 68 19.54 -31.52 -42.06
C SER A 68 20.52 -31.65 -43.24
N PRO A 69 20.91 -30.56 -43.92
CA PRO A 69 22.18 -29.92 -43.55
C PRO A 69 22.17 -28.38 -43.64
N VAL A 70 23.36 -27.77 -43.68
CA VAL A 70 23.64 -26.34 -43.43
C VAL A 70 24.36 -25.68 -44.62
N ALA A 71 24.07 -24.38 -44.81
CA ALA A 71 24.82 -23.37 -45.57
C ALA A 71 25.05 -23.54 -47.08
N ALA A 72 24.85 -22.42 -47.80
CA ALA A 72 25.55 -22.08 -49.03
C ALA A 72 25.78 -20.56 -49.04
N ALA A 73 26.97 -20.12 -49.46
CA ALA A 73 27.28 -18.72 -49.75
C ALA A 73 27.59 -18.62 -51.25
N ALA A 74 27.16 -17.54 -51.90
CA ALA A 74 27.41 -17.30 -53.31
C ALA A 74 27.60 -15.79 -53.57
N SER A 75 28.55 -15.47 -54.46
CA SER A 75 28.98 -14.11 -54.78
C SER A 75 28.48 -13.67 -56.15
N LEU A 76 27.95 -12.45 -56.22
CA LEU A 76 27.77 -11.63 -57.43
C LEU A 76 28.15 -10.19 -57.01
N GLY A 77 28.74 -9.35 -57.85
CA GLY A 77 29.03 -9.48 -59.27
C GLY A 77 28.55 -8.21 -59.98
N ASP A 78 29.47 -7.30 -60.28
CA ASP A 78 29.16 -5.90 -60.60
C ASP A 78 28.47 -5.68 -61.95
N VAL A 79 27.58 -4.69 -62.00
CA VAL A 79 27.05 -4.06 -63.22
C VAL A 79 26.94 -2.54 -62.94
N GLU A 80 27.37 -1.72 -63.89
CA GLU A 80 27.46 -0.26 -63.75
C GLU A 80 26.15 0.47 -64.11
N GLY A 81 25.99 1.69 -63.57
CA GLY A 81 25.34 2.81 -64.25
C GLY A 81 23.80 2.88 -64.29
N ASP A 82 23.21 3.83 -63.57
CA ASP A 82 22.63 5.03 -64.21
C ASP A 82 22.30 6.12 -63.18
N GLU A 83 22.35 7.40 -63.59
CA GLU A 83 22.05 8.56 -62.73
C GLU A 83 20.56 8.93 -62.77
N ALA A 84 19.92 9.08 -61.60
CA ALA A 84 18.61 9.71 -61.49
C ALA A 84 18.50 10.53 -60.20
N SER A 85 17.91 11.72 -60.31
CA SER A 85 17.94 12.76 -59.27
C SER A 85 17.37 12.34 -57.91
N SER A 86 18.12 12.67 -56.85
CA SER A 86 17.66 12.58 -55.47
C SER A 86 16.56 13.62 -55.18
N MET A 87 15.30 13.24 -55.36
CA MET A 87 14.18 13.96 -54.74
C MET A 87 14.25 13.81 -53.22
N GLU A 88 14.27 14.93 -52.49
CA GLU A 88 14.25 14.92 -51.03
C GLU A 88 12.91 14.36 -50.52
N TRP A 89 12.93 13.11 -50.06
CA TRP A 89 11.82 12.55 -49.29
C TRP A 89 11.79 13.19 -47.90
N LEU A 90 11.05 14.30 -47.79
CA LEU A 90 10.68 14.92 -46.52
C LEU A 90 9.96 13.88 -45.64
N SER A 91 10.72 13.27 -44.73
CA SER A 91 10.17 12.36 -43.73
C SER A 91 9.20 13.13 -42.82
N PRO A 92 7.97 12.66 -42.59
CA PRO A 92 6.99 13.37 -41.77
C PRO A 92 7.36 13.26 -40.29
N THR A 93 8.20 14.19 -39.80
CA THR A 93 8.61 14.33 -38.40
C THR A 93 7.50 14.94 -37.53
N THR A 94 6.33 14.32 -37.58
CA THR A 94 5.19 14.57 -36.68
C THR A 94 4.89 13.29 -35.91
N SER A 95 5.79 12.95 -34.97
CA SER A 95 5.51 11.93 -33.96
C SER A 95 4.25 12.36 -33.21
N ASN A 96 3.24 11.49 -33.18
CA ASN A 96 1.97 11.83 -32.55
C ASN A 96 2.22 12.01 -31.04
N PRO A 97 1.80 13.12 -30.40
CA PRO A 97 1.94 13.30 -28.95
C PRO A 97 1.35 12.15 -28.13
N MET A 98 0.37 11.43 -28.69
CA MET A 98 -0.19 10.20 -28.11
C MET A 98 0.79 9.02 -28.13
N GLU A 99 1.52 8.83 -29.23
CA GLU A 99 2.52 7.76 -29.36
C GLU A 99 3.74 8.02 -28.50
N GLU A 100 4.20 9.28 -28.44
CA GLU A 100 5.29 9.66 -27.55
C GLU A 100 4.90 9.50 -26.07
N TRP A 101 3.64 9.81 -25.73
CA TRP A 101 3.09 9.57 -24.39
C TRP A 101 2.99 8.08 -24.06
N LEU A 102 2.50 7.23 -24.98
CA LEU A 102 2.52 5.77 -24.82
C LEU A 102 3.95 5.25 -24.58
N ARG A 103 4.93 5.79 -25.32
CA ARG A 103 6.35 5.42 -25.18
C ARG A 103 6.92 5.83 -23.82
N LYS A 104 6.64 7.06 -23.35
CA LYS A 104 7.04 7.59 -22.03
C LYS A 104 6.35 6.88 -20.86
N GLY A 105 5.14 6.36 -21.07
CA GLY A 105 4.40 5.55 -20.09
C GLY A 105 4.91 4.11 -19.94
N ASP A 106 5.70 3.61 -20.89
CA ASP A 106 6.28 2.26 -20.88
C ASP A 106 7.72 2.23 -20.33
N GLU A 107 8.26 3.39 -19.92
CA GLU A 107 9.58 3.55 -19.30
C GLU A 107 9.52 3.76 -17.78
N ARG A 108 8.33 3.96 -17.18
CA ARG A 108 8.14 4.13 -15.73
C ARG A 108 6.98 3.26 -15.24
N GLU A 109 7.29 2.21 -14.46
CA GLU A 109 6.30 1.23 -14.02
C GLU A 109 5.14 1.83 -13.22
N GLY A 110 3.90 1.54 -13.64
CA GLY A 110 2.71 1.74 -12.83
C GLY A 110 1.68 2.69 -13.46
N ASP A 111 0.43 2.24 -13.42
CA ASP A 111 -0.77 3.03 -13.70
C ASP A 111 -1.75 3.03 -12.50
N ALA A 112 -1.39 2.29 -11.46
CA ALA A 112 -2.13 2.19 -10.22
C ALA A 112 -1.57 3.16 -9.19
N TRP A 113 -2.48 3.78 -8.44
CA TRP A 113 -2.22 4.48 -7.20
C TRP A 113 -1.45 3.62 -6.19
N ARG A 114 -0.61 4.22 -5.35
CA ARG A 114 0.10 3.52 -4.27
C ARG A 114 0.16 4.40 -3.02
N GLU A 115 -0.25 3.87 -1.87
CA GLU A 115 -0.12 4.59 -0.60
C GLU A 115 1.34 4.55 -0.14
N GLU A 116 1.76 5.50 0.69
CA GLU A 116 3.14 5.55 1.18
C GLU A 116 3.45 4.39 2.12
N CYS A 117 2.59 4.15 3.12
CA CYS A 117 3.00 3.41 4.30
C CYS A 117 1.84 2.71 5.03
N GLY A 118 2.16 1.66 5.79
CA GLY A 118 1.32 1.13 6.87
C GLY A 118 2.09 1.17 8.19
N VAL A 119 1.46 1.66 9.27
CA VAL A 119 2.07 1.73 10.61
C VAL A 119 1.39 0.78 11.59
N VAL A 120 2.18 0.24 12.52
CA VAL A 120 1.73 -0.61 13.64
C VAL A 120 2.42 -0.17 14.93
N ALA A 121 1.72 -0.23 16.05
CA ALA A 121 2.31 -0.18 17.39
C ALA A 121 1.67 -1.21 18.32
N ILE A 122 2.44 -1.79 19.22
CA ILE A 122 1.99 -2.77 20.22
C ILE A 122 2.63 -2.43 21.56
N PHE A 123 1.85 -2.49 22.65
CA PHE A 123 2.33 -2.22 24.00
C PHE A 123 1.75 -3.23 25.01
N GLY A 124 2.63 -3.85 25.80
CA GLY A 124 2.27 -4.73 26.91
C GLY A 124 2.10 -6.21 26.54
N ASP A 125 2.72 -6.67 25.45
CA ASP A 125 2.64 -8.07 24.99
C ASP A 125 4.04 -8.70 24.89
N PRO A 126 4.32 -9.87 25.51
CA PRO A 126 5.64 -10.49 25.48
C PRO A 126 6.10 -10.96 24.08
N GLU A 127 5.20 -11.03 23.10
CA GLU A 127 5.54 -11.37 21.71
C GLU A 127 5.36 -10.18 20.74
N ALA A 128 5.51 -8.95 21.25
CA ALA A 128 5.28 -7.71 20.50
C ALA A 128 5.99 -7.66 19.13
N SER A 129 7.21 -8.20 18.98
CA SER A 129 7.89 -8.28 17.67
C SER A 129 7.22 -9.23 16.67
N ARG A 130 6.76 -10.41 17.11
CA ARG A 130 6.04 -11.36 16.23
C ARG A 130 4.64 -10.87 15.87
N LEU A 131 3.92 -10.28 16.84
CA LEU A 131 2.61 -9.68 16.58
C LEU A 131 2.72 -8.46 15.67
N CYS A 132 3.79 -7.67 15.78
CA CYS A 132 4.08 -6.56 14.89
C CYS A 132 4.36 -7.07 13.46
N TYR A 133 5.21 -8.09 13.31
CA TYR A 133 5.45 -8.77 12.03
C TYR A 133 4.15 -9.27 11.36
N LEU A 134 3.27 -9.95 12.10
CA LEU A 134 1.97 -10.40 11.58
C LEU A 134 1.08 -9.22 11.17
N SER A 135 1.00 -8.18 11.99
CA SER A 135 0.24 -6.96 11.69
C SER A 135 0.75 -6.24 10.44
N LEU A 136 2.07 -6.18 10.24
CA LEU A 136 2.69 -5.62 9.03
C LEU A 136 2.42 -6.49 7.79
N HIS A 137 2.38 -7.82 7.95
CA HIS A 137 1.98 -8.73 6.86
C HIS A 137 0.51 -8.51 6.46
N ALA A 138 -0.39 -8.20 7.40
CA ALA A 138 -1.77 -7.80 7.09
C ALA A 138 -1.87 -6.42 6.38
N LEU A 139 -0.87 -5.54 6.55
CA LEU A 139 -0.79 -4.23 5.91
C LEU A 139 0.11 -4.20 4.66
N GLN A 140 0.60 -5.36 4.18
CA GLN A 140 1.59 -5.48 3.09
C GLN A 140 1.15 -4.84 1.77
N HIS A 141 -0.14 -4.58 1.56
CA HIS A 141 -0.66 -3.82 0.42
C HIS A 141 -0.37 -2.31 0.48
N ARG A 142 -0.17 -1.73 1.68
CA ARG A 142 0.20 -0.32 1.87
C ARG A 142 1.68 0.00 1.62
N GLY A 143 2.53 -1.01 1.47
CA GLY A 143 3.96 -0.84 1.24
C GLY A 143 4.67 -2.15 0.97
N GLN A 144 5.51 -2.20 -0.06
CA GLN A 144 6.17 -3.43 -0.55
C GLN A 144 7.67 -3.22 -0.88
N GLU A 145 8.21 -2.03 -0.65
CA GLU A 145 9.60 -1.67 -0.98
C GLU A 145 10.55 -1.81 0.20
N GLY A 146 10.04 -1.73 1.42
CA GLY A 146 10.79 -2.06 2.63
C GLY A 146 9.86 -2.27 3.81
N ALA A 147 10.43 -2.84 4.88
CA ALA A 147 9.74 -3.03 6.14
C ALA A 147 10.72 -2.82 7.31
N GLY A 148 10.17 -2.48 8.47
CA GLY A 148 10.96 -2.27 9.68
C GLY A 148 10.17 -2.55 10.95
N ILE A 149 10.87 -3.01 11.98
CA ILE A 149 10.34 -3.20 13.33
C ILE A 149 11.39 -2.66 14.31
N VAL A 150 10.91 -1.88 15.28
CA VAL A 150 11.69 -1.46 16.45
C VAL A 150 10.98 -1.93 17.71
N THR A 151 11.73 -2.43 18.68
CA THR A 151 11.24 -2.99 19.94
C THR A 151 11.93 -2.32 21.13
N ALA A 152 11.21 -2.20 22.24
CA ALA A 152 11.74 -1.65 23.49
C ALA A 152 11.93 -2.78 24.51
N ASN A 153 13.17 -2.96 24.97
CA ASN A 153 13.54 -3.89 26.02
C ASN A 153 14.42 -3.18 27.05
N GLU A 154 14.03 -3.28 28.33
CA GLU A 154 14.68 -2.58 29.45
C GLU A 154 14.86 -1.07 29.19
N HIS A 155 16.06 -0.65 28.81
CA HIS A 155 16.45 0.73 28.48
C HIS A 155 17.05 0.87 27.07
N THR A 156 16.78 -0.10 26.19
CA THR A 156 17.35 -0.18 24.83
C THR A 156 16.24 -0.31 23.79
N LEU A 157 16.40 0.38 22.66
CA LEU A 157 15.60 0.16 21.45
C LEU A 157 16.37 -0.75 20.48
N HIS A 158 15.80 -1.90 20.15
CA HIS A 158 16.35 -2.85 19.17
C HIS A 158 15.63 -2.67 17.84
N ALA A 159 16.38 -2.44 16.75
CA ALA A 159 15.84 -2.12 15.43
C ALA A 159 16.32 -3.09 14.35
N VAL A 160 15.42 -3.49 13.46
CA VAL A 160 15.74 -4.20 12.21
C VAL A 160 14.87 -3.62 11.09
N THR A 161 15.52 -3.15 10.03
CA THR A 161 14.91 -2.57 8.82
C THR A 161 15.52 -3.19 7.58
N GLY A 162 14.76 -3.31 6.49
CA GLY A 162 15.25 -3.85 5.22
C GLY A 162 14.41 -3.44 4.01
N MET A 163 14.98 -3.60 2.82
CA MET A 163 14.24 -3.50 1.55
C MET A 163 13.52 -4.82 1.25
N GLY A 164 12.39 -4.76 0.55
CA GLY A 164 11.55 -5.91 0.17
C GLY A 164 10.26 -6.05 1.00
N LEU A 165 9.63 -7.21 0.87
CA LEU A 165 8.43 -7.62 1.61
C LEU A 165 8.74 -7.94 3.07
N VAL A 166 7.74 -7.92 3.94
CA VAL A 166 7.85 -8.24 5.38
C VAL A 166 8.44 -9.65 5.59
N SER A 167 8.05 -10.62 4.75
CA SER A 167 8.59 -11.99 4.76
C SER A 167 10.00 -12.14 4.20
N GLU A 168 10.52 -11.15 3.46
CA GLU A 168 11.88 -11.13 2.92
C GLU A 168 12.82 -10.40 3.91
N VAL A 169 12.33 -9.32 4.51
CA VAL A 169 13.05 -8.55 5.55
C VAL A 169 13.20 -9.36 6.83
N PHE A 170 12.14 -10.03 7.31
CA PHE A 170 12.14 -10.72 8.62
C PHE A 170 12.10 -12.23 8.52
N ASP A 171 13.14 -12.86 9.07
CA ASP A 171 13.19 -14.27 9.41
C ASP A 171 13.23 -14.46 10.94
N GLU A 172 13.02 -15.68 11.42
CA GLU A 172 13.00 -16.01 12.86
C GLU A 172 14.35 -15.75 13.58
N SER A 173 15.48 -15.62 12.85
CA SER A 173 16.76 -15.20 13.45
C SER A 173 16.83 -13.69 13.68
N LYS A 174 16.21 -12.90 12.81
CA LYS A 174 16.05 -11.44 12.97
C LYS A 174 14.99 -11.09 14.00
N LEU A 175 13.86 -11.80 14.03
CA LEU A 175 12.82 -11.61 15.07
C LEU A 175 13.37 -11.89 16.48
N LYS A 176 14.29 -12.86 16.64
CA LYS A 176 15.02 -13.09 17.90
C LYS A 176 15.97 -11.96 18.32
N LYS A 177 16.32 -11.03 17.42
CA LYS A 177 17.09 -9.80 17.72
C LYS A 177 16.18 -8.63 18.13
N LEU A 178 14.87 -8.85 18.20
CA LEU A 178 13.84 -7.86 18.59
C LEU A 178 13.12 -8.33 19.88
N PRO A 179 13.82 -8.42 21.03
CA PRO A 179 13.19 -8.67 22.32
C PRO A 179 12.45 -7.42 22.79
N GLY A 180 11.43 -7.61 23.62
CA GLY A 180 10.71 -6.50 24.26
C GLY A 180 9.22 -6.78 24.43
N SER A 181 8.57 -6.00 25.29
CA SER A 181 7.11 -6.07 25.50
C SER A 181 6.33 -5.00 24.73
N SER A 182 7.03 -4.16 23.98
CA SER A 182 6.46 -3.10 23.15
C SER A 182 7.22 -2.98 21.83
N ALA A 183 6.50 -2.70 20.75
CA ALA A 183 7.03 -2.60 19.40
C ALA A 183 6.35 -1.48 18.61
N ILE A 184 7.07 -0.90 17.64
CA ILE A 184 6.48 -0.22 16.49
C ILE A 184 6.98 -0.84 15.20
N GLY A 185 6.19 -0.74 14.14
CA GLY A 185 6.49 -1.32 12.85
C GLY A 185 6.00 -0.47 11.69
N HIS A 186 6.61 -0.71 10.54
CA HIS A 186 6.37 0.04 9.30
C HIS A 186 6.48 -0.88 8.09
N VAL A 187 5.58 -0.68 7.12
CA VAL A 187 5.77 -1.13 5.72
C VAL A 187 5.79 0.09 4.82
N ARG A 188 6.73 0.12 3.88
CA ARG A 188 7.05 1.29 3.06
C ARG A 188 6.80 1.06 1.56
N TYR A 189 6.29 2.10 0.93
CA TYR A 189 6.36 2.41 -0.49
C TYR A 189 7.21 3.68 -0.71
N ALA A 190 7.83 3.87 -1.88
CA ALA A 190 8.64 5.05 -2.17
C ALA A 190 7.82 6.14 -2.87
N THR A 191 7.79 7.31 -2.23
CA THR A 191 6.83 8.41 -2.47
C THR A 191 7.54 9.75 -2.33
N ALA A 192 8.02 10.02 -1.12
CA ALA A 192 8.99 11.05 -0.80
C ALA A 192 10.36 10.43 -0.53
N GLY A 193 11.42 11.10 -1.00
CA GLY A 193 12.79 10.62 -0.95
C GLY A 193 13.07 9.43 -1.87
N ALA A 194 14.35 9.03 -1.98
CA ALA A 194 14.75 7.92 -2.83
C ALA A 194 14.27 6.55 -2.27
N SER A 195 14.13 5.55 -3.16
CA SER A 195 13.95 4.14 -2.76
C SER A 195 15.30 3.54 -2.37
N VAL A 196 15.78 3.92 -1.18
CA VAL A 196 17.03 3.45 -0.56
C VAL A 196 16.78 2.99 0.87
N LEU A 197 17.64 2.09 1.37
CA LEU A 197 17.55 1.52 2.72
C LEU A 197 17.54 2.61 3.82
N LYS A 198 18.31 3.70 3.65
CA LYS A 198 18.33 4.83 4.60
C LYS A 198 16.97 5.50 4.83
N ASN A 199 16.03 5.36 3.89
CA ASN A 199 14.67 5.90 4.00
C ASN A 199 13.66 4.86 4.52
N VAL A 200 14.07 3.64 4.92
CA VAL A 200 13.18 2.63 5.52
C VAL A 200 12.97 2.92 7.00
N GLN A 201 11.71 3.06 7.39
CA GLN A 201 11.25 3.30 8.75
C GLN A 201 11.00 1.96 9.49
N PRO A 202 10.80 1.94 10.84
CA PRO A 202 10.83 3.06 11.77
C PRO A 202 12.22 3.68 11.91
N PHE A 203 12.30 5.01 11.99
CA PHE A 203 13.54 5.71 12.30
C PHE A 203 13.79 5.72 13.80
N VAL A 204 15.06 5.65 14.22
CA VAL A 204 15.48 5.69 15.62
C VAL A 204 16.54 6.77 15.80
N ALA A 205 16.38 7.62 16.81
CA ALA A 205 17.36 8.64 17.18
C ALA A 205 17.58 8.67 18.70
N GLY A 206 18.85 8.79 19.10
CA GLY A 206 19.24 9.16 20.46
C GLY A 206 19.26 10.68 20.60
N TYR A 207 18.72 11.19 21.70
CA TYR A 207 18.77 12.62 22.02
C TYR A 207 18.90 12.85 23.52
N ARG A 208 18.97 14.11 23.94
CA ARG A 208 19.21 14.51 25.35
C ARG A 208 18.19 14.02 26.40
N PHE A 209 17.15 13.28 26.00
CA PHE A 209 16.16 12.66 26.90
C PHE A 209 15.93 11.16 26.62
N GLY A 210 16.94 10.45 26.10
CA GLY A 210 16.90 9.01 25.87
C GLY A 210 16.82 8.65 24.39
N SER A 211 16.32 7.45 24.09
CA SER A 211 16.09 6.98 22.73
C SER A 211 14.63 7.15 22.31
N LEU A 212 14.39 7.55 21.07
CA LEU A 212 13.05 7.65 20.48
C LEU A 212 13.04 7.01 19.09
N ALA A 213 12.04 6.16 18.83
CA ALA A 213 11.72 5.66 17.51
C ALA A 213 10.37 6.20 17.01
N VAL A 214 10.22 6.33 15.70
CA VAL A 214 9.00 6.82 15.03
C VAL A 214 8.72 6.06 13.73
N ALA A 215 7.45 5.79 13.47
CA ALA A 215 6.92 5.32 12.19
C ALA A 215 5.75 6.21 11.75
N HIS A 216 5.71 6.53 10.45
CA HIS A 216 4.82 7.53 9.85
C HIS A 216 4.12 6.95 8.61
N ASN A 217 2.81 7.16 8.52
CA ASN A 217 2.06 7.15 7.26
C ASN A 217 1.45 8.53 7.03
N GLY A 218 1.74 9.16 5.89
CA GLY A 218 1.38 10.54 5.59
C GLY A 218 2.37 11.21 4.64
N ASN A 219 2.32 12.53 4.56
CA ASN A 219 3.32 13.38 3.88
C ASN A 219 3.24 14.81 4.45
N LEU A 220 4.38 15.37 4.81
CA LEU A 220 4.51 16.76 5.27
C LEU A 220 4.62 17.75 4.08
N VAL A 221 3.56 18.52 3.87
CA VAL A 221 3.46 19.55 2.82
C VAL A 221 4.47 20.68 3.01
N ASN A 222 4.89 20.97 4.25
CA ASN A 222 5.91 21.96 4.57
C ASN A 222 7.32 21.36 4.83
N TYR A 223 7.56 20.09 4.48
CA TYR A 223 8.85 19.38 4.69
C TYR A 223 10.08 20.22 4.30
N SER A 224 10.15 20.73 3.07
CA SER A 224 11.33 21.43 2.56
C SER A 224 11.67 22.69 3.36
N GLU A 225 10.66 23.40 3.85
CA GLU A 225 10.82 24.61 4.66
C GLU A 225 11.25 24.29 6.08
N LEU A 226 10.65 23.26 6.70
CA LEU A 226 11.07 22.77 8.01
C LEU A 226 12.51 22.25 7.98
N ARG A 227 12.88 21.51 6.93
CA ARG A 227 14.24 21.04 6.69
C ARG A 227 15.23 22.19 6.54
N ALA A 228 14.96 23.17 5.68
CA ALA A 228 15.83 24.33 5.49
C ALA A 228 16.07 25.09 6.81
N LYS A 229 15.01 25.39 7.56
CA LYS A 229 15.10 26.03 8.89
C LYS A 229 15.90 25.22 9.92
N LEU A 230 15.91 23.90 9.79
CA LEU A 230 16.69 23.01 10.65
C LEU A 230 18.17 22.95 10.21
N GLU A 231 18.45 22.92 8.91
CA GLU A 231 19.80 23.00 8.33
C GLU A 231 20.46 24.37 8.63
N GLU A 232 19.71 25.47 8.58
CA GLU A 232 20.14 26.83 8.98
C GLU A 232 20.66 26.91 10.43
N VAL A 233 20.08 26.13 11.35
CA VAL A 233 20.53 26.06 12.75
C VAL A 233 21.53 24.93 13.03
N GLY A 234 22.10 24.33 11.97
CA GLY A 234 23.16 23.33 12.06
C GLY A 234 22.68 21.88 12.22
N SER A 235 21.42 21.56 11.88
CA SER A 235 20.99 20.17 11.76
C SER A 235 21.61 19.51 10.53
N ILE A 236 22.10 18.28 10.70
CA ILE A 236 22.40 17.37 9.60
C ILE A 236 21.27 16.36 9.45
N PHE A 237 21.00 15.91 8.22
CA PHE A 237 19.99 14.92 7.88
C PHE A 237 20.66 13.75 7.15
N ASN A 238 20.47 12.52 7.63
CA ASN A 238 20.99 11.30 7.00
C ASN A 238 20.04 10.76 5.93
N THR A 239 18.79 11.21 5.90
CA THR A 239 17.74 10.71 5.01
C THR A 239 17.18 11.80 4.09
N SER A 240 16.28 11.40 3.19
CA SER A 240 15.44 12.31 2.39
C SER A 240 13.95 12.19 2.73
N SER A 241 13.64 11.59 3.89
CA SER A 241 12.28 11.38 4.37
C SER A 241 11.84 12.52 5.31
N ASP A 242 10.57 12.88 5.21
CA ASP A 242 9.92 13.88 6.07
C ASP A 242 9.89 13.48 7.56
N THR A 243 10.03 12.19 7.83
CA THR A 243 9.91 11.61 9.17
C THR A 243 11.12 11.94 10.05
N GLU A 244 12.30 12.23 9.45
CA GLU A 244 13.50 12.68 10.17
C GLU A 244 13.32 14.12 10.71
N VAL A 245 12.60 14.99 9.98
CA VAL A 245 12.26 16.35 10.45
C VAL A 245 11.45 16.31 11.75
N ILE A 246 10.54 15.35 11.89
CA ILE A 246 9.73 15.18 13.11
C ILE A 246 10.63 14.92 14.34
N LEU A 247 11.65 14.05 14.20
CA LEU A 247 12.62 13.76 15.27
C LEU A 247 13.44 15.02 15.63
N HIS A 248 13.88 15.79 14.64
CA HIS A 248 14.63 17.02 14.87
C HIS A 248 13.80 18.08 15.63
N LEU A 249 12.54 18.29 15.26
CA LEU A 249 11.63 19.22 15.95
C LEU A 249 11.43 18.84 17.44
N ILE A 250 11.26 17.54 17.73
CA ILE A 250 11.14 17.01 19.10
C ILE A 250 12.43 17.22 19.91
N ALA A 251 13.60 17.12 19.27
CA ALA A 251 14.90 17.29 19.91
C ALA A 251 15.19 18.76 20.27
N ILE A 252 14.98 19.69 19.33
CA ILE A 252 15.24 21.13 19.55
C ILE A 252 14.24 21.77 20.52
N SER A 253 13.01 21.24 20.61
CA SER A 253 11.96 21.70 21.52
C SER A 253 12.49 21.98 22.93
N LYS A 254 11.97 23.00 23.60
CA LYS A 254 12.30 23.31 25.01
C LYS A 254 11.20 22.91 26.00
N LYS A 255 10.00 22.54 25.53
CA LYS A 255 8.85 22.14 26.35
C LYS A 255 9.11 20.86 27.20
N ARG A 256 8.26 20.64 28.22
CA ARG A 256 8.24 19.51 29.17
C ARG A 256 6.78 19.19 29.54
N PRO A 257 6.39 17.93 29.83
CA PRO A 257 7.15 16.67 29.74
C PRO A 257 7.38 16.25 28.27
N PHE A 258 7.65 14.97 27.98
CA PHE A 258 7.84 14.48 26.61
C PHE A 258 6.65 14.81 25.68
N MET A 259 5.42 14.61 26.14
CA MET A 259 4.22 14.89 25.34
C MET A 259 4.15 16.35 24.88
N ALA A 260 4.55 17.31 25.72
CA ALA A 260 4.58 18.72 25.34
C ALA A 260 5.58 19.03 24.20
N ARG A 261 6.52 18.13 23.91
CA ARG A 261 7.47 18.20 22.77
C ARG A 261 6.89 17.61 21.49
N LEU A 262 6.14 16.53 21.63
CA LEU A 262 5.34 15.97 20.53
C LEU A 262 4.31 17.00 20.06
N ILE A 263 3.64 17.71 20.99
CA ILE A 263 2.80 18.87 20.66
C ILE A 263 3.62 19.94 19.92
N ASP A 264 4.76 20.38 20.49
CA ASP A 264 5.64 21.41 19.90
C ASP A 264 6.03 21.11 18.44
N ALA A 265 6.29 19.83 18.14
CA ALA A 265 6.56 19.38 16.79
C ALA A 265 5.30 19.38 15.93
N CYS A 266 4.21 18.74 16.37
CA CYS A 266 2.95 18.62 15.62
C CYS A 266 2.30 19.99 15.32
N GLU A 267 2.45 20.99 16.20
CA GLU A 267 2.04 22.38 15.98
C GLU A 267 2.74 23.05 14.78
N GLN A 268 3.87 22.50 14.32
CA GLN A 268 4.64 22.97 13.16
C GLN A 268 4.46 22.10 11.90
N LEU A 269 3.76 20.97 11.99
CA LEU A 269 3.57 20.03 10.88
C LEU A 269 2.32 20.39 10.05
N GLU A 270 2.51 20.66 8.75
CA GLU A 270 1.41 20.84 7.80
C GLU A 270 1.34 19.67 6.82
N GLY A 271 0.15 19.10 6.61
CA GLY A 271 -0.06 17.99 5.69
C GLY A 271 -0.91 16.90 6.33
N ALA A 272 -0.57 15.65 6.03
CA ALA A 272 -1.23 14.46 6.57
C ALA A 272 -0.23 13.63 7.38
N TYR A 273 -0.64 13.11 8.54
CA TYR A 273 0.20 12.22 9.32
C TYR A 273 -0.61 11.33 10.28
N SER A 274 -0.31 10.04 10.26
CA SER A 274 -0.60 9.08 11.33
C SER A 274 0.74 8.52 11.80
N LEU A 275 1.08 8.85 13.04
CA LEU A 275 2.38 8.62 13.65
C LEU A 275 2.23 7.61 14.79
N VAL A 276 3.21 6.71 14.91
CA VAL A 276 3.42 5.93 16.13
C VAL A 276 4.86 6.09 16.60
N PHE A 277 5.03 6.34 17.89
CA PHE A 277 6.32 6.52 18.54
C PHE A 277 6.55 5.44 19.59
N LEU A 278 7.81 5.09 19.81
CA LEU A 278 8.26 4.17 20.84
C LEU A 278 9.44 4.76 21.60
N SER A 279 9.33 4.79 22.92
CA SER A 279 10.44 5.03 23.85
C SER A 279 10.67 3.76 24.68
N GLU A 280 11.62 3.81 25.62
CA GLU A 280 11.91 2.72 26.56
C GLU A 280 10.68 2.25 27.36
N ASP A 281 9.73 3.16 27.64
CA ASP A 281 8.62 2.94 28.57
C ASP A 281 7.23 3.38 28.09
N LYS A 282 7.11 3.98 26.90
CA LYS A 282 5.84 4.44 26.30
C LYS A 282 5.71 4.08 24.82
N VAL A 283 4.48 3.79 24.40
CA VAL A 283 4.00 3.95 23.01
C VAL A 283 3.11 5.17 22.91
N VAL A 284 3.27 5.97 21.86
CA VAL A 284 2.41 7.14 21.59
C VAL A 284 1.88 7.09 20.16
N ALA A 285 0.57 7.15 19.99
CA ALA A 285 -0.11 7.26 18.71
C ALA A 285 -0.62 8.69 18.50
N VAL A 286 -0.35 9.30 17.36
CA VAL A 286 -0.75 10.68 17.03
C VAL A 286 -1.36 10.73 15.64
N ARG A 287 -2.44 11.49 15.48
CA ARG A 287 -3.12 11.68 14.18
C ARG A 287 -3.33 13.16 13.88
N ASP A 288 -3.11 13.55 12.63
CA ASP A 288 -3.18 14.93 12.18
C ASP A 288 -4.55 15.61 12.44
N PRO A 289 -4.62 16.95 12.54
CA PRO A 289 -5.85 17.67 12.87
C PRO A 289 -7.03 17.45 11.90
N HIS A 290 -6.75 17.10 10.64
CA HIS A 290 -7.78 16.75 9.65
C HIS A 290 -8.11 15.25 9.64
N GLY A 291 -7.26 14.41 10.20
CA GLY A 291 -7.37 12.95 10.21
C GLY A 291 -7.29 12.33 8.81
N PHE A 292 -6.46 12.89 7.92
CA PHE A 292 -6.34 12.47 6.51
C PHE A 292 -6.06 10.97 6.36
N ARG A 293 -5.06 10.48 7.10
CA ARG A 293 -4.64 9.07 7.15
C ARG A 293 -5.40 8.30 8.24
N PRO A 294 -5.60 6.98 8.09
CA PRO A 294 -6.29 6.17 9.09
C PRO A 294 -5.35 5.68 10.19
N LEU A 295 -5.88 5.64 11.42
CA LEU A 295 -5.21 5.08 12.59
C LEU A 295 -6.30 4.58 13.57
N VAL A 296 -6.31 3.28 13.82
CA VAL A 296 -7.24 2.59 14.72
C VAL A 296 -6.53 2.03 15.94
N MET A 297 -7.26 1.90 17.05
CA MET A 297 -6.81 1.29 18.30
C MET A 297 -7.61 0.01 18.56
N GLY A 298 -6.90 -1.07 18.88
CA GLY A 298 -7.46 -2.34 19.36
C GLY A 298 -6.83 -2.78 20.68
N ARG A 299 -7.38 -3.83 21.28
CA ARG A 299 -6.91 -4.41 22.54
C ARG A 299 -6.95 -5.93 22.54
N LYS A 300 -5.87 -6.58 22.96
CA LYS A 300 -5.80 -8.05 23.10
C LYS A 300 -6.37 -8.52 24.43
N SER A 301 -6.74 -9.80 24.50
CA SER A 301 -7.33 -10.46 25.68
C SER A 301 -6.42 -10.47 26.92
N ASN A 302 -5.10 -10.42 26.74
CA ASN A 302 -4.10 -10.23 27.81
C ASN A 302 -4.00 -8.78 28.32
N GLY A 303 -4.77 -7.84 27.73
CA GLY A 303 -4.84 -6.44 28.10
C GLY A 303 -3.96 -5.52 27.25
N ALA A 304 -3.08 -6.05 26.40
CA ALA A 304 -2.15 -5.29 25.57
C ALA A 304 -2.87 -4.38 24.56
N TYR A 305 -2.29 -3.21 24.30
CA TYR A 305 -2.81 -2.23 23.35
C TYR A 305 -2.15 -2.39 21.99
N VAL A 306 -2.93 -2.19 20.93
CA VAL A 306 -2.48 -2.25 19.53
C VAL A 306 -2.97 -1.00 18.80
N PHE A 307 -2.13 -0.40 17.97
CA PHE A 307 -2.51 0.60 16.99
C PHE A 307 -2.11 0.14 15.60
N ALA A 308 -2.95 0.42 14.59
CA ALA A 308 -2.68 0.04 13.20
C ALA A 308 -3.33 1.03 12.21
N SER A 309 -2.86 1.06 10.96
CA SER A 309 -3.52 1.83 9.90
C SER A 309 -4.91 1.29 9.51
N GLU A 310 -5.17 -0.01 9.69
CA GLU A 310 -6.46 -0.65 9.38
C GLU A 310 -6.87 -1.68 10.44
N THR A 311 -8.17 -1.99 10.52
CA THR A 311 -8.68 -3.04 11.43
C THR A 311 -8.21 -4.43 11.02
N CYS A 312 -7.96 -4.71 9.74
CA CYS A 312 -7.50 -6.02 9.27
C CYS A 312 -6.22 -6.53 9.95
N ALA A 313 -5.36 -5.62 10.42
CA ALA A 313 -4.18 -5.94 11.22
C ALA A 313 -4.54 -6.35 12.65
N LEU A 314 -5.53 -5.69 13.26
CA LEU A 314 -6.08 -6.04 14.57
C LEU A 314 -6.77 -7.42 14.52
N ASP A 315 -7.57 -7.63 13.47
CA ASP A 315 -8.34 -8.86 13.22
C ASP A 315 -7.40 -10.08 13.12
N LEU A 316 -6.29 -9.97 12.38
CA LEU A 316 -5.32 -11.06 12.21
C LEU A 316 -4.62 -11.47 13.52
N ILE A 317 -4.40 -10.53 14.44
CA ILE A 317 -3.70 -10.80 15.71
C ILE A 317 -4.63 -10.93 16.92
N GLU A 318 -5.93 -11.12 16.71
CA GLU A 318 -6.96 -11.27 17.76
C GLU A 318 -6.94 -10.09 18.75
N ALA A 319 -6.89 -8.86 18.22
CA ALA A 319 -7.09 -7.63 18.98
C ALA A 319 -8.49 -7.06 18.71
N GLU A 320 -9.32 -6.96 19.75
CA GLU A 320 -10.66 -6.38 19.67
C GLU A 320 -10.56 -4.91 19.27
N TYR A 321 -11.22 -4.51 18.17
CA TYR A 321 -11.27 -3.11 17.74
C TYR A 321 -12.02 -2.25 18.78
N VAL A 322 -11.35 -1.20 19.28
CA VAL A 322 -11.91 -0.29 20.29
C VAL A 322 -12.47 0.98 19.64
N ARG A 323 -11.66 1.68 18.80
CA ARG A 323 -12.06 2.91 18.09
C ARG A 323 -10.99 3.42 17.11
N GLU A 324 -11.35 4.37 16.26
CA GLU A 324 -10.39 5.27 15.63
C GLU A 324 -9.67 6.16 16.67
N VAL A 325 -8.38 6.42 16.44
CA VAL A 325 -7.68 7.60 17.00
C VAL A 325 -8.28 8.83 16.30
N GLN A 326 -8.70 9.84 17.05
CA GLN A 326 -9.45 10.98 16.52
C GLN A 326 -8.53 12.00 15.82
N PRO A 327 -9.05 12.83 14.90
CA PRO A 327 -8.27 13.94 14.32
C PRO A 327 -7.75 14.88 15.41
N GLY A 328 -6.44 15.19 15.39
CA GLY A 328 -5.77 16.01 16.39
C GLY A 328 -5.61 15.35 17.77
N GLU A 329 -5.77 14.03 17.87
CA GLU A 329 -5.57 13.26 19.10
C GLU A 329 -4.13 12.74 19.26
N MET A 330 -3.66 12.76 20.50
CA MET A 330 -2.51 12.02 21.01
C MET A 330 -3.00 10.99 22.05
N VAL A 331 -2.75 9.71 21.79
CA VAL A 331 -3.00 8.61 22.73
C VAL A 331 -1.66 8.08 23.23
N VAL A 332 -1.50 7.97 24.54
CA VAL A 332 -0.28 7.50 25.19
C VAL A 332 -0.60 6.23 25.98
N ILE A 333 0.22 5.20 25.79
CA ILE A 333 0.29 4.04 26.66
C ILE A 333 1.63 4.08 27.39
N ASP A 334 1.59 4.31 28.69
CA ASP A 334 2.75 4.39 29.59
C ASP A 334 2.82 3.14 30.48
N LYS A 335 4.04 2.66 30.77
CA LYS A 335 4.30 1.48 31.61
C LYS A 335 3.83 1.61 33.06
N ASN A 336 3.75 2.84 33.58
CA ASN A 336 3.46 3.15 34.97
C ASN A 336 2.14 3.93 35.12
N GLU A 337 1.91 4.92 34.25
CA GLU A 337 0.69 5.76 34.25
C GLU A 337 -0.46 5.12 33.46
N GLY A 338 -0.18 4.13 32.60
CA GLY A 338 -1.18 3.40 31.84
C GLY A 338 -1.72 4.15 30.63
N TYR A 339 -3.03 4.04 30.39
CA TYR A 339 -3.70 4.66 29.25
C TYR A 339 -4.03 6.13 29.51
N SER A 340 -3.64 7.02 28.58
CA SER A 340 -4.19 8.38 28.50
C SER A 340 -4.46 8.80 27.06
N SER A 341 -5.41 9.73 26.89
CA SER A 341 -5.84 10.29 25.60
C SER A 341 -6.05 11.78 25.77
N SER A 342 -5.64 12.55 24.77
CA SER A 342 -5.78 14.00 24.79
C SER A 342 -5.84 14.60 23.37
N CYS A 343 -6.85 15.44 23.13
CA CYS A 343 -6.96 16.22 21.90
C CYS A 343 -6.24 17.55 22.13
N LEU A 344 -4.98 17.62 21.70
CA LEU A 344 -4.04 18.69 22.04
C LEU A 344 -3.82 19.71 20.91
N MET A 345 -4.30 19.39 19.70
CA MET A 345 -4.19 20.25 18.52
C MET A 345 -5.52 20.99 18.25
N THR A 346 -5.43 22.12 17.54
CA THR A 346 -6.60 22.90 17.11
C THR A 346 -7.58 22.06 16.31
N LYS A 347 -8.85 22.00 16.74
CA LYS A 347 -9.90 21.28 16.03
C LYS A 347 -10.25 21.98 14.72
N VAL A 348 -9.97 21.31 13.60
CA VAL A 348 -10.36 21.73 12.24
C VAL A 348 -11.39 20.76 11.67
N GLN A 349 -11.95 21.05 10.49
CA GLN A 349 -12.85 20.12 9.82
C GLN A 349 -12.07 18.88 9.36
N ARG A 350 -12.55 17.67 9.72
CA ARG A 350 -12.01 16.39 9.23
C ARG A 350 -11.93 16.38 7.69
N LYS A 351 -10.89 15.75 7.12
CA LYS A 351 -10.68 15.55 5.67
C LYS A 351 -10.11 14.15 5.39
N ALA A 352 -10.79 13.12 5.89
CA ALA A 352 -10.38 11.73 5.72
C ALA A 352 -10.22 11.35 4.23
N CYS A 353 -9.17 10.62 3.85
CA CYS A 353 -8.86 10.38 2.44
C CYS A 353 -9.88 9.45 1.76
N ILE A 354 -10.75 9.96 0.88
CA ILE A 354 -11.77 9.12 0.22
C ILE A 354 -11.17 7.97 -0.61
N PHE A 355 -9.91 8.11 -1.03
CA PHE A 355 -9.20 7.11 -1.82
C PHE A 355 -8.89 5.80 -1.06
N GLU A 356 -8.96 5.83 0.28
CA GLU A 356 -8.95 4.63 1.12
C GLU A 356 -10.12 3.68 0.77
N HIS A 357 -11.32 4.23 0.69
CA HIS A 357 -12.51 3.46 0.33
C HIS A 357 -12.54 3.08 -1.16
N ILE A 358 -11.95 3.89 -2.04
CA ILE A 358 -11.90 3.61 -3.48
C ILE A 358 -10.92 2.46 -3.77
N TYR A 359 -9.70 2.51 -3.20
CA TYR A 359 -8.62 1.61 -3.60
C TYR A 359 -7.77 1.05 -2.46
N PHE A 360 -7.22 1.89 -1.57
CA PHE A 360 -6.10 1.46 -0.71
C PHE A 360 -6.45 0.45 0.37
N ALA A 361 -7.46 0.72 1.19
CA ALA A 361 -7.81 -0.17 2.28
C ALA A 361 -8.30 -1.53 1.76
N LEU A 362 -8.11 -2.60 2.54
CA LEU A 362 -8.66 -3.90 2.17
C LEU A 362 -10.18 -3.91 2.36
N PRO A 363 -10.96 -4.65 1.54
CA PRO A 363 -12.41 -4.69 1.66
C PRO A 363 -12.92 -5.17 3.03
N ASN A 364 -12.16 -6.01 3.73
CA ASN A 364 -12.50 -6.50 5.07
C ASN A 364 -12.19 -5.49 6.20
N SER A 365 -11.65 -4.30 5.90
CA SER A 365 -11.36 -3.28 6.90
C SER A 365 -12.55 -2.33 7.12
N VAL A 366 -12.69 -1.86 8.36
CA VAL A 366 -13.49 -0.68 8.70
C VAL A 366 -12.56 0.52 8.81
N VAL A 367 -12.69 1.47 7.90
CA VAL A 367 -11.85 2.67 7.83
C VAL A 367 -12.73 3.91 7.94
N PHE A 368 -12.30 4.90 8.71
CA PHE A 368 -13.07 6.13 8.97
C PHE A 368 -14.50 5.92 9.52
N GLY A 369 -14.77 4.77 10.15
CA GLY A 369 -16.07 4.34 10.64
C GLY A 369 -16.96 3.63 9.60
N ARG A 370 -16.48 3.46 8.36
CA ARG A 370 -17.24 2.87 7.24
C ARG A 370 -16.59 1.59 6.72
N SER A 371 -17.42 0.61 6.38
CA SER A 371 -17.00 -0.62 5.69
C SER A 371 -16.45 -0.30 4.29
N VAL A 372 -15.24 -0.78 3.99
CA VAL A 372 -14.60 -0.59 2.69
C VAL A 372 -15.32 -1.43 1.62
N TYR A 373 -15.75 -2.65 1.95
CA TYR A 373 -16.58 -3.48 1.07
C TYR A 373 -17.87 -2.76 0.65
N ASP A 374 -18.65 -2.26 1.62
CA ASP A 374 -19.95 -1.67 1.33
C ASP A 374 -19.85 -0.36 0.53
N SER A 375 -18.78 0.41 0.77
CA SER A 375 -18.46 1.59 -0.03
C SER A 375 -18.20 1.22 -1.49
N ARG A 376 -17.33 0.23 -1.76
CA ARG A 376 -17.04 -0.23 -3.14
C ARG A 376 -18.26 -0.86 -3.82
N TYR A 377 -19.07 -1.60 -3.08
CA TYR A 377 -20.31 -2.20 -3.57
C TYR A 377 -21.32 -1.11 -3.97
N ALA A 378 -21.44 -0.06 -3.15
CA ALA A 378 -22.29 1.10 -3.44
C ALA A 378 -21.79 1.91 -4.66
N TYR A 379 -20.48 2.07 -4.85
CA TYR A 379 -19.91 2.69 -6.07
C TYR A 379 -20.33 1.92 -7.33
N GLY A 380 -20.24 0.58 -7.28
CA GLY A 380 -20.70 -0.31 -8.33
C GLY A 380 -22.18 -0.14 -8.67
N ARG A 381 -23.04 -0.10 -7.64
CA ARG A 381 -24.48 0.15 -7.79
C ARG A 381 -24.74 1.51 -8.45
N ILE A 382 -24.11 2.58 -7.94
CA ILE A 382 -24.29 3.94 -8.47
C ILE A 382 -23.86 4.02 -9.94
N LEU A 383 -22.74 3.39 -10.32
CA LEU A 383 -22.31 3.33 -11.72
C LEU A 383 -23.36 2.69 -12.65
N ALA A 384 -24.05 1.64 -12.19
CA ALA A 384 -25.12 0.99 -12.97
C ALA A 384 -26.39 1.86 -13.05
N GLU A 385 -26.67 2.68 -12.03
CA GLU A 385 -27.74 3.69 -12.09
C GLU A 385 -27.41 4.85 -13.04
N THR A 386 -26.16 5.36 -13.01
CA THR A 386 -25.77 6.59 -13.73
C THR A 386 -25.28 6.34 -15.16
N ALA A 387 -24.75 5.15 -15.44
CA ALA A 387 -24.18 4.78 -16.73
C ALA A 387 -24.52 3.33 -17.13
N PRO A 388 -25.81 2.93 -17.13
CA PRO A 388 -26.22 1.62 -17.63
C PRO A 388 -25.82 1.44 -19.11
N VAL A 389 -25.65 0.19 -19.53
CA VAL A 389 -25.47 -0.18 -20.94
C VAL A 389 -25.97 -1.62 -21.15
N PRO A 390 -26.66 -1.94 -22.26
CA PRO A 390 -27.03 -3.32 -22.58
C PRO A 390 -25.78 -4.19 -22.80
N CYS A 391 -25.49 -5.08 -21.87
CA CYS A 391 -24.34 -5.99 -21.91
C CYS A 391 -24.72 -7.41 -21.51
N ASP A 392 -23.89 -8.38 -21.86
CA ASP A 392 -24.17 -9.82 -21.67
C ASP A 392 -23.42 -10.40 -20.46
N VAL A 393 -22.41 -9.67 -19.96
CA VAL A 393 -21.60 -10.05 -18.80
C VAL A 393 -20.97 -8.82 -18.15
N VAL A 394 -20.88 -8.84 -16.81
CA VAL A 394 -20.08 -7.88 -16.02
C VAL A 394 -18.84 -8.61 -15.50
N ILE A 395 -17.67 -8.00 -15.65
CA ILE A 395 -16.39 -8.50 -15.15
C ILE A 395 -15.67 -7.41 -14.34
N ALA A 396 -14.63 -7.80 -13.60
CA ALA A 396 -13.74 -6.87 -12.91
C ALA A 396 -12.33 -6.91 -13.52
N VAL A 397 -11.59 -5.81 -13.34
CA VAL A 397 -10.12 -5.86 -13.25
C VAL A 397 -9.76 -6.37 -11.85
N PRO A 398 -9.09 -7.53 -11.71
CA PRO A 398 -8.81 -8.13 -10.41
C PRO A 398 -7.54 -7.55 -9.78
N ASP A 399 -7.48 -7.33 -8.46
CA ASP A 399 -8.50 -7.70 -7.46
C ASP A 399 -9.35 -6.51 -6.97
N SER A 400 -8.92 -5.27 -7.23
CA SER A 400 -9.51 -4.03 -6.70
C SER A 400 -10.94 -3.78 -7.20
N GLY A 401 -11.20 -3.95 -8.50
CA GLY A 401 -12.51 -3.72 -9.13
C GLY A 401 -13.60 -4.74 -8.76
N VAL A 402 -13.25 -5.85 -8.10
CA VAL A 402 -14.17 -7.00 -7.89
C VAL A 402 -15.41 -6.62 -7.10
N VAL A 403 -15.28 -5.89 -6.00
CA VAL A 403 -16.43 -5.53 -5.14
C VAL A 403 -17.38 -4.56 -5.85
N ALA A 404 -16.84 -3.62 -6.62
CA ALA A 404 -17.64 -2.73 -7.46
C ALA A 404 -18.31 -3.48 -8.63
N ALA A 405 -17.67 -4.49 -9.20
CA ALA A 405 -18.29 -5.36 -10.21
C ALA A 405 -19.47 -6.17 -9.68
N LEU A 406 -19.41 -6.66 -8.43
CA LEU A 406 -20.54 -7.33 -7.77
C LEU A 406 -21.72 -6.35 -7.56
N GLY A 407 -21.44 -5.12 -7.16
CA GLY A 407 -22.45 -4.07 -7.00
C GLY A 407 -23.10 -3.66 -8.33
N TYR A 408 -22.29 -3.45 -9.37
CA TYR A 408 -22.78 -3.11 -10.72
C TYR A 408 -23.62 -4.24 -11.31
N ALA A 409 -23.13 -5.48 -11.26
CA ALA A 409 -23.82 -6.67 -11.75
C ALA A 409 -25.20 -6.85 -11.09
N LYS A 410 -25.26 -6.72 -9.76
CA LYS A 410 -26.51 -6.86 -9.01
C LYS A 410 -27.54 -5.78 -9.38
N GLN A 411 -27.11 -4.56 -9.61
CA GLN A 411 -27.98 -3.43 -9.96
C GLN A 411 -28.42 -3.44 -11.44
N ALA A 412 -27.52 -3.84 -12.34
CA ALA A 412 -27.82 -3.97 -13.77
C ALA A 412 -28.67 -5.21 -14.12
N GLY A 413 -28.75 -6.21 -13.21
CA GLY A 413 -29.42 -7.48 -13.47
C GLY A 413 -28.64 -8.42 -14.40
N VAL A 414 -27.36 -8.14 -14.63
CA VAL A 414 -26.46 -8.87 -15.54
C VAL A 414 -25.52 -9.75 -14.72
N PRO A 415 -25.24 -11.02 -15.13
CA PRO A 415 -24.36 -11.89 -14.36
C PRO A 415 -22.93 -11.34 -14.26
N PHE A 416 -22.41 -11.27 -13.03
CA PHE A 416 -20.96 -11.18 -12.80
C PHE A 416 -20.29 -12.49 -13.24
N GLN A 417 -19.13 -12.40 -13.89
CA GLN A 417 -18.26 -13.52 -14.21
C GLN A 417 -16.79 -13.10 -14.05
N GLN A 418 -15.94 -14.06 -13.69
CA GLN A 418 -14.50 -13.82 -13.58
C GLN A 418 -13.83 -13.90 -14.97
N GLY A 419 -14.02 -12.86 -15.79
CA GLY A 419 -13.49 -12.78 -17.16
C GLY A 419 -11.98 -12.52 -17.24
N LEU A 420 -11.35 -12.09 -16.15
CA LEU A 420 -9.91 -11.89 -16.00
C LEU A 420 -9.43 -12.63 -14.74
N ILE A 421 -8.32 -13.35 -14.84
CA ILE A 421 -7.65 -14.03 -13.73
C ILE A 421 -6.34 -13.29 -13.44
N ARG A 422 -6.12 -12.87 -12.18
CA ARG A 422 -4.82 -12.36 -11.73
C ARG A 422 -3.86 -13.52 -11.55
N SER A 423 -2.62 -13.39 -12.04
CA SER A 423 -1.57 -14.36 -11.74
C SER A 423 -0.98 -14.11 -10.35
N HIS A 424 -1.08 -15.09 -9.46
CA HIS A 424 -0.54 -15.02 -8.10
C HIS A 424 0.99 -15.20 -8.02
N TYR A 425 1.65 -15.56 -9.13
CA TYR A 425 3.07 -15.91 -9.17
C TYR A 425 3.96 -14.84 -9.84
N VAL A 426 3.39 -13.67 -10.19
CA VAL A 426 4.16 -12.55 -10.76
C VAL A 426 4.75 -11.71 -9.64
N GLY A 427 6.02 -11.96 -9.33
CA GLY A 427 6.86 -11.06 -8.54
C GLY A 427 7.30 -9.82 -9.33
N ARG A 428 8.24 -9.04 -8.77
CA ARG A 428 8.91 -7.94 -9.48
C ARG A 428 9.88 -8.51 -10.54
N THR A 429 9.41 -8.70 -11.77
CA THR A 429 10.22 -9.23 -12.89
C THR A 429 11.29 -8.22 -13.34
N PHE A 430 12.45 -8.25 -12.69
CA PHE A 430 13.57 -7.35 -12.92
C PHE A 430 14.42 -7.68 -14.17
N ILE A 431 14.10 -8.75 -14.91
CA ILE A 431 14.94 -9.30 -15.99
C ILE A 431 14.10 -9.56 -17.26
N GLU A 432 13.96 -8.54 -18.12
CA GLU A 432 13.46 -8.72 -19.50
C GLU A 432 14.28 -7.88 -20.51
N PRO A 433 15.34 -8.44 -21.11
CA PRO A 433 16.25 -7.70 -22.00
C PRO A 433 15.77 -7.62 -23.45
N SER A 434 14.61 -6.99 -23.73
CA SER A 434 14.38 -6.30 -25.03
C SER A 434 13.08 -5.47 -25.04
N GLN A 435 13.07 -4.40 -25.84
CA GLN A 435 11.89 -3.54 -26.05
C GLN A 435 10.66 -4.30 -26.61
N LYS A 436 10.88 -5.43 -27.31
CA LYS A 436 9.81 -6.24 -27.92
C LYS A 436 9.00 -7.08 -26.93
N ILE A 437 9.44 -7.21 -25.67
CA ILE A 437 8.77 -8.08 -24.68
C ILE A 437 7.93 -7.26 -23.67
N ARG A 438 8.19 -5.95 -23.47
CA ARG A 438 7.44 -5.10 -22.51
C ARG A 438 5.91 -5.10 -22.69
N ASP A 439 5.41 -5.35 -23.89
CA ASP A 439 3.98 -5.53 -24.19
C ASP A 439 3.33 -6.72 -23.42
N PHE A 440 4.13 -7.71 -22.97
CA PHE A 440 3.67 -8.85 -22.19
C PHE A 440 3.42 -8.54 -20.71
N GLY A 441 3.87 -7.40 -20.17
CA GLY A 441 3.77 -7.10 -18.73
C GLY A 441 2.35 -7.16 -18.16
N VAL A 442 1.32 -6.88 -18.97
CA VAL A 442 -0.10 -7.07 -18.57
C VAL A 442 -0.58 -8.50 -18.82
N LYS A 443 -0.12 -9.18 -19.88
CA LYS A 443 -0.47 -10.59 -20.16
C LYS A 443 0.14 -11.59 -19.17
N LEU A 444 1.25 -11.23 -18.53
CA LEU A 444 1.82 -11.96 -17.38
C LEU A 444 0.95 -11.79 -16.12
N LYS A 445 0.45 -10.58 -15.87
CA LYS A 445 -0.31 -10.22 -14.65
C LYS A 445 -1.78 -10.62 -14.73
N LEU A 446 -2.40 -10.56 -15.91
CA LEU A 446 -3.83 -10.80 -16.16
C LEU A 446 -4.05 -11.75 -17.35
N ALA A 447 -4.72 -12.88 -17.10
CA ALA A 447 -5.11 -13.84 -18.13
C ALA A 447 -6.62 -13.76 -18.43
N PRO A 448 -7.05 -13.58 -19.71
CA PRO A 448 -8.46 -13.47 -20.06
C PRO A 448 -9.12 -14.84 -20.25
N VAL A 449 -10.32 -15.02 -19.69
CA VAL A 449 -11.09 -16.25 -19.83
C VAL A 449 -11.93 -16.17 -21.11
N ALA A 450 -11.36 -16.58 -22.24
CA ALA A 450 -12.00 -16.46 -23.56
C ALA A 450 -13.41 -17.09 -23.64
N HIS A 451 -13.70 -18.16 -22.88
CA HIS A 451 -15.06 -18.73 -22.80
C HIS A 451 -16.10 -17.80 -22.14
N VAL A 452 -15.67 -16.94 -21.21
CA VAL A 452 -16.52 -15.92 -20.60
C VAL A 452 -16.77 -14.76 -21.57
N LEU A 453 -15.79 -14.40 -22.40
CA LEU A 453 -15.74 -13.15 -23.17
C LEU A 453 -16.19 -13.27 -24.63
N LYS A 454 -15.91 -14.41 -25.29
CA LYS A 454 -16.08 -14.56 -26.75
C LYS A 454 -17.53 -14.36 -27.20
N GLY A 455 -17.73 -13.43 -28.13
CA GLY A 455 -19.03 -13.14 -28.73
C GLY A 455 -19.97 -12.31 -27.85
N LYS A 456 -19.47 -11.68 -26.78
CA LYS A 456 -20.26 -10.92 -25.81
C LYS A 456 -19.87 -9.45 -25.72
N ARG A 457 -20.84 -8.63 -25.33
CA ARG A 457 -20.67 -7.25 -24.89
C ARG A 457 -20.33 -7.25 -23.41
N VAL A 458 -19.14 -6.76 -23.07
CA VAL A 458 -18.53 -6.88 -21.75
C VAL A 458 -18.53 -5.53 -21.07
N VAL A 459 -19.17 -5.43 -19.90
CA VAL A 459 -18.86 -4.34 -18.96
C VAL A 459 -17.67 -4.78 -18.12
N VAL A 460 -16.60 -3.99 -18.12
CA VAL A 460 -15.45 -4.18 -17.22
C VAL A 460 -15.41 -3.04 -16.21
N ILE A 461 -15.45 -3.41 -14.92
CA ILE A 461 -15.29 -2.46 -13.82
C ILE A 461 -13.81 -2.43 -13.40
N ASP A 462 -13.26 -1.23 -13.32
CA ASP A 462 -11.94 -0.93 -12.76
C ASP A 462 -12.11 0.08 -11.60
N ASP A 463 -11.13 0.19 -10.70
CA ASP A 463 -11.27 1.10 -9.55
C ASP A 463 -11.06 2.58 -9.92
N SER A 464 -10.07 2.87 -10.77
CA SER A 464 -9.63 4.22 -11.10
C SER A 464 -8.86 4.25 -12.43
N ILE A 465 -8.51 5.44 -12.93
CA ILE A 465 -7.57 5.61 -14.04
C ILE A 465 -6.62 6.78 -13.72
N VAL A 466 -5.30 6.53 -13.72
CA VAL A 466 -4.28 7.57 -13.46
C VAL A 466 -3.69 8.08 -14.78
N ARG A 467 -2.89 7.25 -15.45
CA ARG A 467 -2.32 7.48 -16.78
C ARG A 467 -3.18 6.77 -17.84
N GLY A 468 -3.76 5.60 -17.54
CA GLY A 468 -4.57 4.77 -18.45
C GLY A 468 -3.77 3.81 -19.33
N THR A 469 -2.45 3.73 -19.19
CA THR A 469 -1.59 2.80 -19.95
C THR A 469 -1.93 1.33 -19.69
N THR A 470 -2.42 1.00 -18.49
CA THR A 470 -2.90 -0.34 -18.14
C THR A 470 -4.31 -0.57 -18.66
N SER A 471 -5.21 0.42 -18.54
CA SER A 471 -6.58 0.34 -19.07
C SER A 471 -6.59 0.11 -20.60
N ILE A 472 -5.70 0.77 -21.36
CA ILE A 472 -5.48 0.52 -22.80
C ILE A 472 -5.11 -0.95 -23.06
N LYS A 473 -4.11 -1.46 -22.32
CA LYS A 473 -3.62 -2.83 -22.46
C LYS A 473 -4.71 -3.86 -22.06
N ILE A 474 -5.59 -3.54 -21.10
CA ILE A 474 -6.75 -4.37 -20.70
C ILE A 474 -7.85 -4.37 -21.77
N VAL A 475 -8.26 -3.21 -22.31
CA VAL A 475 -9.28 -3.15 -23.37
C VAL A 475 -8.82 -3.91 -24.62
N ARG A 476 -7.54 -3.76 -25.00
CA ARG A 476 -6.93 -4.56 -26.07
C ARG A 476 -7.01 -6.07 -25.78
N LEU A 477 -6.64 -6.49 -24.55
CA LEU A 477 -6.68 -7.90 -24.12
C LEU A 477 -8.10 -8.50 -24.16
N LEU A 478 -9.13 -7.75 -23.79
CA LEU A 478 -10.53 -8.21 -23.82
C LEU A 478 -11.05 -8.37 -25.26
N LYS A 479 -10.69 -7.45 -26.16
CA LYS A 479 -11.02 -7.54 -27.60
C LYS A 479 -10.25 -8.68 -28.29
N GLU A 480 -8.96 -8.86 -27.97
CA GLU A 480 -8.18 -10.04 -28.41
C GLU A 480 -8.80 -11.37 -27.94
N ALA A 481 -9.39 -11.42 -26.73
CA ALA A 481 -10.10 -12.58 -26.21
C ALA A 481 -11.50 -12.80 -26.81
N GLY A 482 -11.93 -11.94 -27.74
CA GLY A 482 -13.15 -12.09 -28.54
C GLY A 482 -14.39 -11.37 -28.02
N ALA A 483 -14.27 -10.41 -27.09
CA ALA A 483 -15.38 -9.52 -26.74
C ALA A 483 -15.79 -8.67 -27.96
N THR A 484 -17.10 -8.52 -28.20
CA THR A 484 -17.63 -7.73 -29.32
C THR A 484 -17.67 -6.24 -29.01
N GLU A 485 -17.97 -5.90 -27.76
CA GLU A 485 -17.97 -4.54 -27.21
C GLU A 485 -17.34 -4.59 -25.81
N VAL A 486 -16.57 -3.57 -25.45
CA VAL A 486 -15.92 -3.40 -24.14
C VAL A 486 -16.30 -2.03 -23.58
N HIS A 487 -17.15 -2.04 -22.56
CA HIS A 487 -17.65 -0.87 -21.86
C HIS A 487 -16.90 -0.72 -20.54
N MET A 488 -16.03 0.27 -20.42
CA MET A 488 -15.33 0.56 -19.17
C MET A 488 -16.23 1.35 -18.21
N ARG A 489 -16.15 1.00 -16.92
CA ARG A 489 -16.80 1.73 -15.83
C ARG A 489 -15.82 1.84 -14.67
N ILE A 490 -15.64 3.05 -14.15
CA ILE A 490 -14.57 3.37 -13.20
C ILE A 490 -15.17 3.76 -11.84
N ALA A 491 -14.80 3.04 -10.78
CA ALA A 491 -15.36 3.22 -9.43
C ALA A 491 -14.88 4.49 -8.70
N SER A 492 -14.04 5.31 -9.34
CA SER A 492 -13.69 6.67 -8.94
C SER A 492 -14.29 7.73 -9.88
N PRO A 493 -14.42 8.99 -9.42
CA PRO A 493 -14.46 10.14 -10.31
C PRO A 493 -13.18 10.28 -11.15
N PRO A 494 -13.18 11.12 -12.21
CA PRO A 494 -12.00 11.40 -13.02
C PRO A 494 -10.91 12.09 -12.18
N ILE A 495 -9.64 11.69 -12.38
CA ILE A 495 -8.52 12.10 -11.54
C ILE A 495 -7.79 13.27 -12.18
N THR A 496 -7.89 14.44 -11.56
CA THR A 496 -7.46 15.74 -12.11
C THR A 496 -6.34 16.38 -11.31
N GLY A 497 -6.08 15.92 -10.09
CA GLY A 497 -5.04 16.46 -9.21
C GLY A 497 -4.21 15.37 -8.51
N SER A 498 -2.89 15.55 -8.52
CA SER A 498 -1.95 14.82 -7.66
C SER A 498 -2.33 14.96 -6.17
N CYS A 499 -1.99 13.95 -5.37
CA CYS A 499 -2.11 13.99 -3.92
C CYS A 499 -0.87 14.67 -3.30
N TYR A 500 -1.04 15.29 -2.12
CA TYR A 500 0.04 15.82 -1.28
C TYR A 500 -0.06 15.32 0.18
N TYR A 501 -0.87 14.28 0.41
CA TYR A 501 -1.36 13.83 1.72
C TYR A 501 -1.06 12.35 1.99
N GLY A 502 0.12 11.90 1.60
CA GLY A 502 0.57 10.54 1.85
C GLY A 502 0.10 9.54 0.79
N VAL A 503 0.35 9.79 -0.49
CA VAL A 503 0.00 8.91 -1.62
C VAL A 503 0.88 9.20 -2.83
N ASP A 504 1.48 8.16 -3.43
CA ASP A 504 2.17 8.26 -4.73
C ASP A 504 1.17 8.68 -5.83
N THR A 505 1.46 9.80 -6.47
CA THR A 505 0.76 10.25 -7.67
C THR A 505 1.76 10.93 -8.60
N PRO A 506 1.65 10.72 -9.93
CA PRO A 506 2.46 11.46 -10.87
C PRO A 506 2.02 12.94 -10.91
N SER A 507 2.80 13.78 -11.60
CA SER A 507 2.43 15.19 -11.79
C SER A 507 1.12 15.31 -12.59
N LYS A 508 0.42 16.44 -12.46
CA LYS A 508 -0.92 16.63 -13.02
C LYS A 508 -0.92 16.45 -14.54
N GLU A 509 0.17 16.84 -15.19
CA GLU A 509 0.40 16.75 -16.63
C GLU A 509 0.48 15.30 -17.13
N GLU A 510 0.82 14.33 -16.28
CA GLU A 510 0.82 12.91 -16.64
C GLU A 510 -0.57 12.26 -16.51
N LEU A 511 -1.46 12.83 -15.68
CA LEU A 511 -2.82 12.35 -15.47
C LEU A 511 -3.61 12.45 -16.79
N ILE A 512 -4.35 11.39 -17.14
CA ILE A 512 -5.13 11.39 -18.39
C ILE A 512 -6.36 12.29 -18.28
N SER A 513 -7.09 12.25 -17.17
CA SER A 513 -8.30 13.06 -16.96
C SER A 513 -8.02 14.53 -16.60
N TYR A 514 -6.76 14.93 -16.38
CA TYR A 514 -6.36 16.34 -16.34
C TYR A 514 -6.24 16.93 -17.77
N ARG A 515 -5.76 16.13 -18.73
CA ARG A 515 -5.52 16.56 -20.12
C ARG A 515 -6.70 16.30 -21.06
N LEU A 516 -7.46 15.23 -20.83
CA LEU A 516 -8.52 14.74 -21.70
C LEU A 516 -9.87 14.71 -20.98
N ASN A 517 -10.94 15.06 -21.70
CA ASN A 517 -12.31 14.78 -21.26
C ASN A 517 -12.63 13.27 -21.37
N VAL A 518 -13.79 12.86 -20.89
CA VAL A 518 -14.21 11.44 -20.85
C VAL A 518 -14.30 10.79 -22.24
N GLU A 519 -14.75 11.53 -23.26
CA GLU A 519 -14.94 10.99 -24.61
C GLU A 519 -13.60 10.87 -25.37
N ASP A 520 -12.67 11.81 -25.19
CA ASP A 520 -11.32 11.66 -25.73
C ASP A 520 -10.51 10.60 -24.96
N THR A 521 -10.70 10.50 -23.64
CA THR A 521 -10.17 9.38 -22.85
C THR A 521 -10.69 8.05 -23.40
N ARG A 522 -12.00 7.92 -23.65
CA ARG A 522 -12.61 6.70 -24.23
C ARG A 522 -11.92 6.28 -25.54
N LYS A 523 -11.68 7.23 -26.45
CA LYS A 523 -10.98 6.99 -27.73
C LYS A 523 -9.57 6.45 -27.51
N VAL A 524 -8.81 7.05 -26.60
CA VAL A 524 -7.45 6.60 -26.24
C VAL A 524 -7.45 5.19 -25.66
N LEU A 525 -8.43 4.84 -24.82
CA LEU A 525 -8.58 3.49 -24.27
C LEU A 525 -9.03 2.44 -25.32
N GLY A 526 -9.51 2.86 -26.50
CA GLY A 526 -10.12 1.96 -27.49
C GLY A 526 -11.45 1.33 -27.04
N ALA A 527 -12.06 1.87 -25.99
CA ALA A 527 -13.29 1.36 -25.37
C ALA A 527 -14.54 1.83 -26.12
N ASP A 528 -15.60 1.01 -26.14
CA ASP A 528 -16.83 1.31 -26.87
C ASP A 528 -17.74 2.24 -26.06
N SER A 529 -17.60 2.23 -24.73
CA SER A 529 -18.05 3.33 -23.85
C SER A 529 -17.14 3.43 -22.62
N LEU A 530 -17.07 4.62 -22.01
CA LEU A 530 -16.39 4.88 -20.75
C LEU A 530 -17.30 5.74 -19.87
N ALA A 531 -17.38 5.42 -18.58
CA ALA A 531 -17.98 6.31 -17.58
C ALA A 531 -17.27 6.18 -16.23
N PHE A 532 -17.17 7.31 -15.52
CA PHE A 532 -16.62 7.42 -14.16
C PHE A 532 -17.75 7.58 -13.14
N LEU A 533 -17.49 7.25 -11.88
CA LEU A 533 -18.42 7.51 -10.77
C LEU A 533 -18.60 9.05 -10.61
N PRO A 534 -19.81 9.62 -10.77
CA PRO A 534 -19.95 11.08 -10.69
C PRO A 534 -19.63 11.59 -9.28
N LEU A 535 -18.79 12.62 -9.17
CA LEU A 535 -18.35 13.18 -7.87
C LEU A 535 -19.53 13.58 -6.97
N GLU A 536 -20.58 14.17 -7.54
CA GLU A 536 -21.78 14.54 -6.77
C GLU A 536 -22.61 13.34 -6.32
N ARG A 537 -22.55 12.20 -7.02
CA ARG A 537 -23.17 10.94 -6.57
C ARG A 537 -22.33 10.25 -5.49
N LEU A 538 -21.00 10.37 -5.54
CA LEU A 538 -20.10 9.96 -4.46
C LEU A 538 -20.34 10.80 -3.20
N ARG A 539 -20.37 12.13 -3.31
CA ARG A 539 -20.74 13.06 -2.23
C ARG A 539 -22.14 12.75 -1.68
N GLY A 540 -23.14 12.55 -2.54
CA GLY A 540 -24.49 12.15 -2.12
C GLY A 540 -24.57 10.79 -1.40
N MET A 541 -23.64 9.87 -1.64
CA MET A 541 -23.51 8.60 -0.91
C MET A 541 -22.80 8.76 0.46
N LEU A 542 -21.96 9.79 0.60
CA LEU A 542 -21.39 10.16 1.90
C LEU A 542 -22.40 10.92 2.77
N GLY A 543 -23.32 11.67 2.15
CA GLY A 543 -24.38 12.42 2.85
C GLY A 543 -23.81 13.61 3.63
N ASP A 544 -24.29 13.81 4.86
CA ASP A 544 -23.77 14.87 5.75
C ASP A 544 -22.29 14.69 6.10
N GLU A 545 -21.72 13.49 5.92
CA GLU A 545 -20.28 13.26 6.05
C GLU A 545 -19.46 13.74 4.85
N ALA A 546 -20.06 14.08 3.70
CA ALA A 546 -19.30 14.46 2.50
C ALA A 546 -18.27 15.60 2.72
N PRO A 547 -18.56 16.66 3.49
CA PRO A 547 -17.58 17.69 3.82
C PRO A 547 -16.44 17.21 4.74
N THR A 548 -16.56 16.03 5.35
CA THR A 548 -15.55 15.44 6.27
C THR A 548 -14.49 14.58 5.57
N PHE A 549 -14.63 14.38 4.26
CA PHE A 549 -13.66 13.67 3.41
C PHE A 549 -12.81 14.65 2.59
N CYS A 550 -11.61 14.21 2.22
CA CYS A 550 -10.76 14.86 1.21
C CYS A 550 -11.06 14.24 -0.15
N ASP A 551 -11.52 15.06 -1.11
CA ASP A 551 -11.75 14.70 -2.51
C ASP A 551 -10.85 15.48 -3.48
N ALA A 552 -9.77 16.08 -2.98
CA ALA A 552 -8.93 17.06 -3.68
C ALA A 552 -8.27 16.53 -4.98
N CYS A 553 -8.11 15.22 -5.13
CA CYS A 553 -7.62 14.59 -6.37
C CYS A 553 -8.66 14.60 -7.52
N PHE A 554 -9.92 14.86 -7.21
CA PHE A 554 -11.02 15.05 -8.18
C PHE A 554 -11.46 16.52 -8.25
N SER A 555 -11.51 17.21 -7.09
CA SER A 555 -12.07 18.55 -6.95
C SER A 555 -11.05 19.70 -7.01
N GLY A 556 -9.76 19.41 -6.82
CA GLY A 556 -8.73 20.43 -6.62
C GLY A 556 -8.79 21.16 -5.26
N ALA A 557 -9.74 20.82 -4.38
CA ALA A 557 -9.97 21.52 -3.11
C ALA A 557 -9.05 20.98 -1.98
N TYR A 558 -7.76 21.29 -2.08
CA TYR A 558 -6.75 20.97 -1.06
C TYR A 558 -7.00 21.74 0.25
N ALA A 559 -7.28 21.02 1.35
CA ALA A 559 -7.54 21.63 2.65
C ALA A 559 -6.30 22.21 3.33
N VAL A 560 -5.14 21.55 3.14
CA VAL A 560 -3.80 22.12 3.35
C VAL A 560 -3.18 22.27 1.96
N PRO A 561 -3.10 23.49 1.38
CA PRO A 561 -2.63 23.67 0.02
C PRO A 561 -1.13 23.34 -0.12
N PRO A 562 -0.68 22.78 -1.26
CA PRO A 562 0.74 22.55 -1.50
C PRO A 562 1.53 23.87 -1.44
N ARG A 563 2.61 23.90 -0.66
CA ARG A 563 3.57 25.02 -0.69
C ARG A 563 4.36 24.97 -2.01
N ASP A 564 4.66 26.15 -2.56
CA ASP A 564 5.16 26.26 -3.94
C ASP A 564 6.65 25.86 -4.06
N LEU A 565 6.86 24.60 -4.46
CA LEU A 565 8.18 23.98 -4.63
C LEU A 565 9.03 24.61 -5.75
N THR A 566 8.50 25.55 -6.54
CA THR A 566 9.30 26.24 -7.58
C THR A 566 10.37 27.14 -6.95
N LYS A 567 10.02 27.91 -5.91
CA LYS A 567 10.88 28.95 -5.32
C LYS A 567 12.15 28.43 -4.65
N PHE A 568 12.15 27.19 -4.16
CA PHE A 568 13.32 26.59 -3.51
C PHE A 568 14.26 25.87 -4.49
N LYS A 569 13.84 25.62 -5.74
CA LYS A 569 14.64 24.87 -6.71
C LYS A 569 15.77 25.67 -7.37
N GLU A 570 15.77 26.99 -7.25
CA GLU A 570 16.76 27.86 -7.91
C GLU A 570 18.02 28.09 -7.05
N GLU A 571 17.97 27.89 -5.72
CA GLU A 571 19.11 28.18 -4.82
C GLU A 571 19.72 26.94 -4.15
N THR A 572 18.99 25.82 -3.97
CA THR A 572 19.60 24.60 -3.43
C THR A 572 20.46 23.90 -4.47
N LEU A 573 21.77 23.82 -4.22
CA LEU A 573 22.66 22.85 -4.88
C LEU A 573 22.02 21.46 -4.87
N LYS A 574 22.06 20.76 -6.02
CA LYS A 574 21.52 19.39 -6.12
C LYS A 574 22.16 18.52 -5.03
N PRO A 575 21.39 17.93 -4.10
CA PRO A 575 21.97 17.12 -3.04
C PRO A 575 22.72 15.94 -3.66
N VAL A 576 24.01 15.83 -3.34
CA VAL A 576 24.84 14.71 -3.76
C VAL A 576 24.25 13.45 -3.14
N GLN A 577 23.80 12.52 -3.99
CA GLN A 577 23.35 11.21 -3.53
C GLN A 577 24.58 10.42 -3.07
N ILE A 578 24.87 10.48 -1.77
CA ILE A 578 25.84 9.59 -1.13
C ILE A 578 25.20 8.20 -1.11
N VAL A 579 25.48 7.43 -2.17
CA VAL A 579 25.17 6.00 -2.23
C VAL A 579 26.13 5.29 -1.28
N ASP A 580 25.69 5.20 -0.03
CA ASP A 580 26.36 4.50 1.05
C ASP A 580 26.16 2.99 0.82
N GLU A 581 26.92 2.42 -0.12
CA GLU A 581 27.05 0.97 -0.27
C GLU A 581 27.65 0.45 1.04
N GLY A 582 26.80 -0.22 1.84
CA GLY A 582 27.05 -0.46 3.26
C GLY A 582 28.41 -1.09 3.49
N PHE A 583 29.18 -0.51 4.41
CA PHE A 583 30.60 -0.79 4.62
C PHE A 583 30.84 -2.18 5.26
N GLU A 584 30.54 -3.25 4.52
CA GLU A 584 31.13 -4.59 4.72
C GLU A 584 32.61 -4.55 4.30
N GLY A 585 33.36 -3.66 4.95
CA GLY A 585 34.79 -3.51 4.83
C GLY A 585 35.50 -4.73 5.41
N LYS A 586 35.51 -5.83 4.65
CA LYS A 586 36.61 -6.79 4.74
C LYS A 586 37.89 -6.00 4.50
N ILE A 587 38.71 -5.90 5.53
CA ILE A 587 40.10 -5.47 5.38
C ILE A 587 40.82 -6.63 4.69
N GLU A 588 40.78 -6.64 3.36
CA GLU A 588 41.70 -7.44 2.57
C GLU A 588 43.08 -6.79 2.71
N ALA A 589 43.87 -7.31 3.65
CA ALA A 589 45.24 -6.89 3.86
C ALA A 589 46.03 -7.09 2.56
N THR A 590 46.62 -6.02 2.04
CA THR A 590 47.49 -6.10 0.87
C THR A 590 48.76 -6.89 1.23
N PRO A 591 49.29 -7.77 0.35
CA PRO A 591 50.45 -8.61 0.65
C PRO A 591 51.80 -7.90 0.87
N GLU A 592 51.81 -6.59 1.13
CA GLU A 592 53.02 -5.77 1.25
C GLU A 592 53.26 -5.22 2.67
N GLU A 593 52.24 -5.17 3.54
CA GLU A 593 52.40 -4.66 4.92
C GLU A 593 52.88 -5.71 5.94
N THR A 594 52.89 -7.00 5.61
CA THR A 594 53.37 -8.05 6.52
C THR A 594 54.89 -8.09 6.70
N ASN A 595 55.66 -7.60 5.72
CA ASN A 595 57.13 -7.69 5.75
C ASN A 595 57.81 -6.61 6.61
N ALA A 596 57.12 -5.51 6.94
CA ALA A 596 57.68 -4.46 7.80
C ALA A 596 57.68 -4.84 9.29
N ALA A 597 56.74 -5.68 9.73
CA ALA A 597 56.54 -6.01 11.14
C ALA A 597 57.49 -7.11 11.66
N GLU A 598 57.99 -7.99 10.80
CA GLU A 598 58.91 -9.07 11.22
C GLU A 598 60.37 -8.58 11.36
N GLU A 599 60.78 -7.56 10.60
CA GLU A 599 62.16 -7.06 10.61
C GLU A 599 62.45 -6.18 11.85
N GLU A 600 61.47 -5.40 12.33
CA GLU A 600 61.63 -4.58 13.56
C GLU A 600 61.57 -5.43 14.84
N ALA A 601 60.84 -6.56 14.83
CA ALA A 601 60.78 -7.49 15.97
C ALA A 601 62.11 -8.24 16.22
N ALA A 602 62.92 -8.46 15.18
CA ALA A 602 64.21 -9.16 15.29
C ALA A 602 65.31 -8.33 15.98
N ALA A 603 65.16 -7.00 16.04
CA ALA A 603 66.17 -6.09 16.59
C ALA A 603 66.07 -5.89 18.13
N ALA A 604 65.05 -6.45 18.78
CA ALA A 604 64.73 -6.19 20.19
C ALA A 604 65.16 -7.30 21.17
N VAL A 605 65.86 -8.34 20.71
CA VAL A 605 66.36 -9.45 21.56
C VAL A 605 67.85 -9.73 21.27
N ALA A 606 68.69 -8.76 21.63
CA ALA A 606 70.16 -8.83 21.63
C ALA A 606 70.72 -8.14 22.89
#